data_AF-A0A6J8ARI2-F1
#
_entry.id   AF-A0A6J8ARI2-F1
#
_cell.length_a   1.000
_cell.length_b   1.000
_cell.length_c   1.000
_cell.angle_alpha   90.00
_cell.angle_beta   90.00
_cell.angle_gamma   90.00
#
_symmetry.space_group_name_H-M   'P 1'
#
loop_
_entity.id
_entity.type
_entity.pdbx_description
1 polymer ?
#
loop_
_entity_poly.entity_id
_entity_poly.type
_entity_poly.pdbx_seq_one_letter_code
_entity_poly.pdbx_strand_id
1 'polypeptide(L)'
;MSNSHNKQALINMLCDKLKDNDIRCKNATDDADLLIALTAVDCALSSEVVVIGKDTDLLVLLIHHVNQQCKRVIFKSDKMAINKKMKIWNIQQTKEFLGEDVCNLLPFLHSLTGCDSTSRLFGIGKGLALKKLNQEYLKMQGKVFMNNNSIKADIIKAGEEALTCLYGGLPLEGLNILRWRKFTSRVITGNTSVQVKSLPPTSDSGQFHSLRVYHQCQKWMSEEVDMDPTDYGWEIKRGKLCPILMELPPAPDKLLNIIRCNCKQNCDTKRCVCRKNGLQCSVGCGECRGLNCSNSVPIAESDFTDE
;
A
#
# COMPACT_ATOMS: atom_id res chain seq x y z
N MET A 1 -24.73 -0.93 -12.19
CA MET A 1 -25.32 0.37 -11.80
C MET A 1 -24.42 1.50 -12.30
N SER A 2 -24.66 2.02 -13.51
CA SER A 2 -23.66 2.79 -14.28
C SER A 2 -24.08 4.24 -14.62
N ASN A 3 -25.26 4.70 -14.21
CA ASN A 3 -25.74 6.06 -14.49
C ASN A 3 -25.60 6.93 -13.23
N SER A 4 -24.72 7.96 -13.29
CA SER A 4 -24.46 8.90 -12.19
C SER A 4 -25.69 9.73 -11.82
N HIS A 5 -26.49 10.14 -12.80
CA HIS A 5 -27.73 10.87 -12.58
C HIS A 5 -28.73 10.06 -11.74
N ASN A 6 -28.91 8.78 -12.06
CA ASN A 6 -29.83 7.92 -11.30
C ASN A 6 -29.35 7.66 -9.88
N LYS A 7 -28.02 7.58 -9.65
CA LYS A 7 -27.45 7.48 -8.31
C LYS A 7 -27.77 8.74 -7.49
N GLN A 8 -27.53 9.92 -8.06
CA GLN A 8 -27.81 11.19 -7.37
C GLN A 8 -29.30 11.36 -7.08
N ALA A 9 -30.17 11.01 -8.04
CA ALA A 9 -31.61 11.05 -7.85
C ALA A 9 -32.08 10.13 -6.71
N LEU A 10 -31.50 8.92 -6.62
CA LEU A 10 -31.79 8.00 -5.52
C LEU A 10 -31.32 8.55 -4.16
N ILE A 11 -30.12 9.12 -4.09
CA ILE A 11 -29.60 9.76 -2.86
C ILE A 11 -30.54 10.88 -2.42
N ASN A 12 -30.90 11.78 -3.34
CA ASN A 12 -31.79 12.90 -3.03
C ASN A 12 -33.16 12.41 -2.53
N MET A 13 -33.78 11.44 -3.22
CA MET A 13 -35.05 10.84 -2.82
C MET A 13 -35.00 10.25 -1.40
N LEU A 14 -33.94 9.51 -1.07
CA LEU A 14 -33.76 8.94 0.26
C LEU A 14 -33.57 10.03 1.32
N CYS A 15 -32.76 11.06 1.03
CA CYS A 15 -32.57 12.19 1.93
C CYS A 15 -33.86 12.93 2.20
N ASP A 16 -34.67 13.19 1.17
CA ASP A 16 -35.96 13.88 1.33
C ASP A 16 -36.90 13.04 2.19
N LYS A 17 -36.99 11.72 1.93
CA LYS A 17 -37.81 10.81 2.73
C LYS A 17 -37.38 10.76 4.21
N LEU A 18 -36.08 10.80 4.48
CA LEU A 18 -35.54 10.83 5.84
C LEU A 18 -35.84 12.17 6.53
N LYS A 19 -35.66 13.29 5.83
CA LYS A 19 -36.00 14.63 6.34
C LYS A 19 -37.49 14.78 6.64
N ASP A 20 -38.36 14.19 5.81
CA ASP A 20 -39.81 14.12 6.06
C ASP A 20 -40.16 13.36 7.36
N ASN A 21 -39.22 12.59 7.91
CA ASN A 21 -39.34 11.88 9.18
C ASN A 21 -38.41 12.47 10.27
N ASP A 22 -38.06 13.76 10.14
CA ASP A 22 -37.20 14.52 11.06
C ASP A 22 -35.79 13.96 11.24
N ILE A 23 -35.31 13.16 10.28
CA ILE A 23 -33.94 12.63 10.28
C ILE A 23 -33.06 13.59 9.47
N ARG A 24 -32.01 14.12 10.13
CA ARG A 24 -31.01 14.98 9.46
C ARG A 24 -30.19 14.15 8.48
N CYS A 25 -29.97 14.70 7.28
CA CYS A 25 -29.11 14.10 6.27
C CYS A 25 -28.01 15.08 5.86
N LYS A 26 -26.80 14.56 5.67
CA LYS A 26 -25.67 15.25 5.04
C LYS A 26 -25.22 14.43 3.84
N ASN A 27 -24.92 15.11 2.72
CA ASN A 27 -24.43 14.47 1.50
C ASN A 27 -22.96 14.82 1.32
N ALA A 28 -22.12 13.80 1.18
CA ALA A 28 -20.74 13.98 0.76
C ALA A 28 -20.68 14.27 -0.74
N THR A 29 -19.71 15.07 -1.16
CA THR A 29 -19.41 15.32 -2.58
C THR A 29 -18.71 14.12 -3.22
N ASP A 30 -17.85 13.45 -2.45
CA ASP A 30 -17.10 12.26 -2.84
C ASP A 30 -17.34 11.11 -1.83
N ASP A 31 -16.28 10.57 -1.25
CA ASP A 31 -16.37 9.55 -0.21
C ASP A 31 -16.96 10.11 1.09
N ALA A 32 -17.77 9.31 1.80
CA ALA A 32 -18.52 9.77 2.96
C ALA A 32 -17.82 9.53 4.30
N ASP A 33 -16.72 8.76 4.34
CA ASP A 33 -16.17 8.27 5.60
C ASP A 33 -15.63 9.40 6.49
N LEU A 34 -14.96 10.38 5.89
CA LEU A 34 -14.50 11.56 6.61
C LEU A 34 -15.67 12.39 7.13
N LEU A 35 -16.66 12.67 6.28
CA LEU A 35 -17.84 13.45 6.66
C LEU A 35 -18.61 12.78 7.81
N ILE A 36 -18.71 11.46 7.79
CA ILE A 36 -19.32 10.67 8.88
C ILE A 36 -18.51 10.82 10.16
N ALA A 37 -17.18 10.66 10.10
CA ALA A 37 -16.31 10.76 11.26
C ALA A 37 -16.33 12.16 11.87
N LEU A 38 -16.20 13.21 11.07
CA LEU A 38 -16.25 14.61 11.52
C LEU A 38 -17.64 14.97 12.08
N THR A 39 -18.72 14.53 11.43
CA THR A 39 -20.08 14.73 11.97
C THR A 39 -20.27 14.02 13.30
N ALA A 40 -19.67 12.85 13.49
CA ALA A 40 -19.70 12.16 14.78
C ALA A 40 -18.92 12.94 15.86
N VAL A 41 -17.77 13.50 15.52
CA VAL A 41 -16.97 14.36 16.41
C VAL A 41 -17.75 15.61 16.81
N ASP A 42 -18.35 16.31 15.85
CA ASP A 42 -19.17 17.51 16.11
C ASP A 42 -20.34 17.21 17.06
N CYS A 43 -21.09 16.14 16.79
CA CYS A 43 -22.17 15.70 17.66
C CYS A 43 -21.67 15.28 19.04
N ALA A 44 -20.45 14.73 19.12
CA ALA A 44 -19.86 14.27 20.36
C ALA A 44 -19.49 15.41 21.32
N LEU A 45 -19.36 16.64 20.83
CA LEU A 45 -19.16 17.82 21.69
C LEU A 45 -20.34 18.04 22.65
N SER A 46 -21.57 17.72 22.21
CA SER A 46 -22.80 17.95 23.00
C SER A 46 -23.45 16.67 23.53
N SER A 47 -23.25 15.52 22.90
CA SER A 47 -24.01 14.30 23.19
C SER A 47 -23.14 13.05 23.06
N GLU A 48 -23.53 11.94 23.66
CA GLU A 48 -22.90 10.66 23.33
C GLU A 48 -23.31 10.21 21.93
N VAL A 49 -22.37 9.64 21.17
CA VAL A 49 -22.58 9.31 19.75
C VAL A 49 -22.34 7.83 19.50
N VAL A 50 -23.22 7.22 18.72
CA VAL A 50 -23.03 5.88 18.17
C VAL A 50 -22.90 6.00 16.65
N VAL A 51 -21.75 5.59 16.12
CA VAL A 51 -21.50 5.50 14.68
C VAL A 51 -21.71 4.06 14.25
N ILE A 52 -22.52 3.85 13.22
CA ILE A 52 -22.82 2.52 12.67
C ILE A 52 -22.23 2.45 11.27
N GLY A 53 -21.36 1.47 11.03
CA GLY A 53 -20.71 1.29 9.74
C GLY A 53 -19.94 -0.03 9.66
N LYS A 54 -19.54 -0.45 8.46
CA LYS A 54 -18.71 -1.65 8.27
C LYS A 54 -17.27 -1.33 7.89
N ASP A 55 -17.04 -0.10 7.45
CA ASP A 55 -15.73 0.29 6.94
C ASP A 55 -14.68 0.37 8.05
N THR A 56 -13.47 -0.06 7.72
CA THR A 56 -12.30 0.13 8.59
C THR A 56 -11.84 1.59 8.58
N ASP A 57 -12.08 2.30 7.48
CA ASP A 57 -11.72 3.70 7.30
C ASP A 57 -12.41 4.56 8.37
N LEU A 58 -13.69 4.31 8.64
CA LEU A 58 -14.43 4.92 9.75
C LEU A 58 -13.75 4.72 11.12
N LEU A 59 -13.30 3.51 11.44
CA LEU A 59 -12.64 3.25 12.73
C LEU A 59 -11.32 4.03 12.83
N VAL A 60 -10.53 4.05 11.75
CA VAL A 60 -9.26 4.79 11.68
C VAL A 60 -9.50 6.29 11.86
N LEU A 61 -10.49 6.84 11.16
CA LEU A 61 -10.83 8.26 11.19
C LEU A 61 -11.40 8.69 12.54
N LEU A 62 -12.27 7.87 13.15
CA LEU A 62 -12.79 8.15 14.50
C LEU A 62 -11.67 8.11 15.55
N ILE A 63 -10.76 7.13 15.48
CA ILE A 63 -9.60 7.07 16.38
C ILE A 63 -8.70 8.30 16.19
N HIS A 64 -8.55 8.80 14.97
CA HIS A 64 -7.75 9.99 14.71
C HIS A 64 -8.43 11.26 15.25
N HIS A 65 -9.66 11.55 14.81
CA HIS A 65 -10.32 12.85 14.99
C HIS A 65 -11.01 13.06 16.36
N VAL A 66 -11.47 12.00 17.03
CA VAL A 66 -12.11 12.14 18.35
C VAL A 66 -11.08 12.66 19.36
N ASN A 67 -11.38 13.81 19.96
CA ASN A 67 -10.49 14.47 20.92
C ASN A 67 -11.07 14.45 22.36
N GLN A 68 -10.32 15.02 23.31
CA GLN A 68 -10.69 14.99 24.74
C GLN A 68 -11.97 15.78 25.08
N GLN A 69 -12.40 16.72 24.23
CA GLN A 69 -13.62 17.50 24.42
C GLN A 69 -14.88 16.69 24.06
N CYS A 70 -14.71 15.60 23.30
CA CYS A 70 -15.82 14.75 22.89
C CYS A 70 -16.32 13.89 24.05
N LYS A 71 -17.64 13.87 24.22
CA LYS A 71 -18.34 12.82 24.98
C LYS A 71 -18.15 11.46 24.31
N ARG A 72 -18.58 10.39 25.00
CA ARG A 72 -18.39 9.00 24.59
C ARG A 72 -18.83 8.75 23.14
N VAL A 73 -17.92 8.22 22.32
CA VAL A 73 -18.18 7.78 20.94
C VAL A 73 -18.01 6.27 20.84
N ILE A 74 -19.05 5.60 20.36
CA ILE A 74 -19.05 4.14 20.14
C ILE A 74 -19.17 3.87 18.64
N PHE A 75 -18.20 3.15 18.08
CA PHE A 75 -18.33 2.59 16.74
C PHE A 75 -18.88 1.16 16.81
N LYS A 76 -19.89 0.86 15.98
CA LYS A 76 -20.54 -0.45 15.90
C LYS A 76 -20.59 -0.93 14.46
N SER A 77 -20.28 -2.21 14.26
CA SER A 77 -20.51 -2.87 12.98
C SER A 77 -22.01 -3.01 12.67
N ASP A 78 -22.47 -2.65 11.47
CA ASP A 78 -23.87 -2.85 11.06
C ASP A 78 -24.24 -4.35 10.95
N LYS A 79 -25.18 -4.77 11.81
CA LYS A 79 -25.82 -6.08 12.08
C LYS A 79 -25.12 -7.43 11.78
N MET A 80 -25.45 -8.35 12.69
CA MET A 80 -25.06 -9.76 12.81
C MET A 80 -25.40 -10.60 11.57
N ALA A 81 -24.39 -11.23 10.96
CA ALA A 81 -24.64 -12.53 10.34
C ALA A 81 -25.08 -13.50 11.46
N ILE A 82 -26.00 -14.42 11.17
CA ILE A 82 -26.38 -15.50 12.10
C ILE A 82 -25.07 -16.14 12.62
N ASN A 83 -24.88 -16.15 13.94
CA ASN A 83 -23.67 -16.61 14.66
C ASN A 83 -22.41 -15.72 14.66
N LYS A 84 -22.44 -14.45 14.23
CA LYS A 84 -21.31 -13.51 14.43
C LYS A 84 -21.60 -12.47 15.53
N LYS A 85 -20.68 -12.36 16.49
CA LYS A 85 -20.70 -11.30 17.51
C LYS A 85 -20.55 -9.93 16.85
N MET A 86 -21.39 -8.98 17.26
CA MET A 86 -21.25 -7.58 16.90
C MET A 86 -19.92 -7.05 17.43
N LYS A 87 -19.17 -6.33 16.60
CA LYS A 87 -17.96 -5.64 17.04
C LYS A 87 -18.33 -4.23 17.52
N ILE A 88 -17.84 -3.88 18.69
CA ILE A 88 -18.09 -2.61 19.34
C ILE A 88 -16.73 -2.04 19.76
N TRP A 89 -16.50 -0.79 19.43
CA TRP A 89 -15.29 -0.06 19.84
C TRP A 89 -15.71 1.19 20.58
N ASN A 90 -15.28 1.30 21.84
CA ASN A 90 -15.27 2.58 22.52
C ASN A 90 -14.03 3.34 22.05
N ILE A 91 -14.25 4.44 21.32
CA ILE A 91 -13.17 5.15 20.65
C ILE A 91 -12.19 5.75 21.66
N GLN A 92 -12.67 6.37 22.73
CA GLN A 92 -11.82 6.90 23.79
C GLN A 92 -10.95 5.84 24.45
N GLN A 93 -11.53 4.70 24.86
CA GLN A 93 -10.77 3.59 25.45
C GLN A 93 -9.76 2.99 24.45
N THR A 94 -10.12 2.93 23.17
CA THR A 94 -9.22 2.46 22.12
C THR A 94 -8.03 3.41 21.95
N LYS A 95 -8.28 4.74 22.00
CA LYS A 95 -7.22 5.75 21.96
C LYS A 95 -6.27 5.65 23.17
N GLU A 96 -6.81 5.50 24.38
CA GLU A 96 -6.00 5.29 25.59
C GLU A 96 -5.10 4.05 25.47
N PHE A 97 -5.64 2.94 24.97
CA PHE A 97 -4.89 1.71 24.79
C PHE A 97 -3.78 1.82 23.72
N LEU A 98 -4.05 2.50 22.61
CA LEU A 98 -3.10 2.63 21.50
C LEU A 98 -2.01 3.69 21.76
N GLY A 99 -2.34 4.74 22.52
CA GLY A 99 -1.49 5.90 22.72
C GLY A 99 -1.56 6.91 21.58
N GLU A 100 -1.21 8.15 21.88
CA GLU A 100 -1.37 9.31 20.99
C GLU A 100 -0.61 9.17 19.67
N ASP A 101 0.68 8.79 19.72
CA ASP A 101 1.51 8.58 18.54
C ASP A 101 0.87 7.64 17.52
N VAL A 102 0.37 6.50 17.99
CA VAL A 102 -0.23 5.48 17.13
C VAL A 102 -1.52 6.03 16.53
N CYS A 103 -2.38 6.65 17.34
CA CYS A 103 -3.63 7.23 16.87
C CYS A 103 -3.41 8.30 15.78
N ASN A 104 -2.39 9.14 15.96
CA ASN A 104 -2.03 10.18 15.00
C ASN A 104 -1.49 9.59 13.68
N LEU A 105 -0.81 8.45 13.74
CA LEU A 105 -0.17 7.81 12.57
C LEU A 105 -1.01 6.69 11.93
N LEU A 106 -2.19 6.36 12.49
CA LEU A 106 -3.09 5.35 11.91
C LEU A 106 -3.53 5.67 10.49
N PRO A 107 -3.92 6.91 10.12
CA PRO A 107 -4.29 7.26 8.75
C PRO A 107 -3.17 6.96 7.74
N PHE A 108 -1.93 7.32 8.08
CA PHE A 108 -0.74 6.97 7.31
C PHE A 108 -0.55 5.46 7.18
N LEU A 109 -0.57 4.71 8.28
CA LEU A 109 -0.32 3.28 8.25
C LEU A 109 -1.41 2.53 7.47
N HIS A 110 -2.66 2.97 7.63
CA HIS A 110 -3.83 2.38 6.99
C HIS A 110 -3.82 2.60 5.48
N SER A 111 -3.54 3.82 5.02
CA SER A 111 -3.38 4.14 3.60
C SER A 111 -2.13 3.48 2.99
N LEU A 112 -0.99 3.45 3.70
CA LEU A 112 0.23 2.80 3.22
C LEU A 112 0.05 1.29 2.97
N THR A 113 -0.75 0.63 3.80
CA THR A 113 -1.03 -0.81 3.69
C THR A 113 -2.19 -1.16 2.76
N GLY A 114 -2.85 -0.15 2.20
CA GLY A 114 -3.96 -0.27 1.24
C GLY A 114 -5.32 0.07 1.86
N CYS A 115 -5.99 1.07 1.29
CA CYS A 115 -7.38 1.44 1.52
C CYS A 115 -8.10 1.47 0.15
N ASP A 116 -9.27 2.10 0.05
CA ASP A 116 -10.03 2.13 -1.21
C ASP A 116 -9.30 2.85 -2.35
N SER A 117 -8.44 3.81 -2.04
CA SER A 117 -7.67 4.58 -3.04
C SER A 117 -6.21 4.13 -3.20
N THR A 118 -5.70 3.24 -2.34
CA THR A 118 -4.29 2.82 -2.37
C THR A 118 -4.13 1.30 -2.46
N SER A 119 -3.04 0.86 -3.07
CA SER A 119 -2.83 -0.58 -3.29
C SER A 119 -2.48 -1.31 -2.01
N ARG A 120 -3.02 -2.53 -1.85
CA ARG A 120 -2.62 -3.42 -0.77
C ARG A 120 -1.23 -4.02 -1.01
N LEU A 121 -0.42 -4.05 0.04
CA LEU A 121 0.88 -4.73 0.04
C LEU A 121 0.70 -6.25 0.20
N PHE A 122 1.17 -7.04 -0.77
CA PHE A 122 1.04 -8.49 -0.71
C PHE A 122 1.88 -9.07 0.44
N GLY A 123 1.26 -9.94 1.24
CA GLY A 123 1.91 -10.56 2.40
C GLY A 123 2.03 -9.67 3.64
N ILE A 124 1.62 -8.39 3.56
CA ILE A 124 1.66 -7.45 4.68
C ILE A 124 0.22 -7.04 5.01
N GLY A 125 -0.25 -7.47 6.19
CA GLY A 125 -1.56 -7.09 6.70
C GLY A 125 -1.51 -5.90 7.65
N LYS A 126 -2.63 -5.20 7.83
CA LYS A 126 -2.76 -4.05 8.73
C LYS A 126 -2.31 -4.36 10.17
N GLY A 127 -2.65 -5.54 10.69
CA GLY A 127 -2.21 -5.97 12.02
C GLY A 127 -0.70 -6.16 12.15
N LEU A 128 -0.01 -6.61 11.08
CA LEU A 128 1.45 -6.72 11.07
C LEU A 128 2.09 -5.33 11.03
N ALA A 129 1.56 -4.44 10.20
CA ALA A 129 2.03 -3.07 10.09
C ALA A 129 1.83 -2.30 11.39
N LEU A 130 0.70 -2.50 12.08
CA LEU A 130 0.42 -1.86 13.37
C LEU A 130 1.43 -2.28 14.44
N LYS A 131 1.79 -3.57 14.49
CA LYS A 131 2.86 -4.04 15.38
C LYS A 131 4.22 -3.40 15.04
N LYS A 132 4.51 -3.18 13.77
CA LYS A 132 5.75 -2.52 13.32
C LYS A 132 5.79 -1.02 13.62
N LEU A 133 4.64 -0.36 13.78
CA LEU A 133 4.57 1.07 14.09
C LEU A 133 5.15 1.41 15.48
N ASN A 134 5.37 0.42 16.35
CA ASN A 134 6.13 0.60 17.58
C ASN A 134 7.62 0.94 17.35
N GLN A 135 8.14 0.73 16.13
CA GLN A 135 9.49 1.12 15.77
C GLN A 135 9.55 2.63 15.51
N GLU A 136 10.36 3.35 16.29
CA GLU A 136 10.48 4.82 16.18
C GLU A 136 10.87 5.25 14.76
N TYR A 137 11.69 4.44 14.07
CA TYR A 137 12.05 4.69 12.69
C TYR A 137 10.85 4.78 11.75
N LEU A 138 9.87 3.89 11.89
CA LEU A 138 8.65 3.91 11.08
C LEU A 138 7.74 5.08 11.46
N LYS A 139 7.69 5.44 12.75
CA LYS A 139 6.93 6.62 13.19
C LYS A 139 7.47 7.90 12.58
N MET A 140 8.80 8.06 12.54
CA MET A 140 9.44 9.22 11.90
C MET A 140 9.04 9.34 10.42
N GLN A 141 8.97 8.23 9.69
CA GLN A 141 8.52 8.26 8.31
C GLN A 141 7.05 8.68 8.21
N GLY A 142 6.19 8.11 9.06
CA GLY A 142 4.77 8.46 9.09
C GLY A 142 4.50 9.93 9.38
N LYS A 143 5.31 10.58 10.24
CA LYS A 143 5.17 12.02 10.54
C LYS A 143 5.30 12.92 9.31
N VAL A 144 6.06 12.50 8.29
CA VAL A 144 6.13 13.20 6.99
C VAL A 144 4.76 13.18 6.28
N PHE A 145 4.05 12.05 6.36
CA PHE A 145 2.75 11.90 5.70
C PHE A 145 1.61 12.64 6.41
N MET A 146 1.79 12.94 7.69
CA MET A 146 0.82 13.71 8.47
C MET A 146 1.07 15.22 8.40
N ASN A 147 2.15 15.66 7.77
CA ASN A 147 2.50 17.08 7.62
C ASN A 147 2.00 17.61 6.28
N ASN A 148 1.15 18.65 6.32
CA ASN A 148 0.58 19.27 5.14
C ASN A 148 1.56 20.11 4.29
N ASN A 149 2.77 20.35 4.80
CA ASN A 149 3.81 21.11 4.09
C ASN A 149 4.93 20.21 3.54
N SER A 150 4.77 18.89 3.60
CA SER A 150 5.79 17.97 3.11
C SER A 150 5.92 18.04 1.59
N ILE A 151 7.16 18.21 1.13
CA ILE A 151 7.48 18.26 -0.30
C ILE A 151 7.56 16.85 -0.90
N LYS A 152 7.32 16.72 -2.21
CA LYS A 152 7.31 15.43 -2.93
C LYS A 152 8.58 14.60 -2.68
N ALA A 153 9.76 15.23 -2.63
CA ALA A 153 11.02 14.53 -2.38
C ALA A 153 11.06 13.83 -1.01
N ASP A 154 10.59 14.50 0.05
CA ASP A 154 10.55 13.94 1.40
C ASP A 154 9.50 12.85 1.52
N ILE A 155 8.35 13.02 0.88
CA ILE A 155 7.27 12.01 0.84
C ILE A 155 7.78 10.72 0.19
N ILE A 156 8.46 10.83 -0.96
CA ILE A 156 9.01 9.68 -1.69
C ILE A 156 10.06 8.97 -0.84
N LYS A 157 11.00 9.72 -0.26
CA LYS A 157 12.04 9.17 0.61
C LYS A 157 11.46 8.47 1.84
N ALA A 158 10.58 9.14 2.58
CA ALA A 158 9.95 8.58 3.77
C ALA A 158 9.10 7.35 3.44
N GLY A 159 8.42 7.38 2.30
CA GLY A 159 7.64 6.25 1.79
C GLY A 159 8.50 5.03 1.43
N GLU A 160 9.64 5.23 0.76
CA GLU A 160 10.61 4.18 0.48
C GLU A 160 11.16 3.54 1.76
N GLU A 161 11.50 4.36 2.76
CA GLU A 161 11.97 3.87 4.07
C GLU A 161 10.87 3.13 4.84
N ALA A 162 9.63 3.63 4.80
CA ALA A 162 8.50 2.97 5.43
C ALA A 162 8.22 1.60 4.80
N LEU A 163 8.23 1.51 3.47
CA LEU A 163 8.06 0.24 2.77
C LEU A 163 9.23 -0.71 3.06
N THR A 164 10.47 -0.22 3.04
CA THR A 164 11.66 -0.99 3.42
C THR A 164 11.51 -1.60 4.80
N CYS A 165 11.10 -0.81 5.80
CA CYS A 165 10.79 -1.27 7.14
C CYS A 165 9.69 -2.35 7.17
N LEU A 166 8.58 -2.14 6.47
CA LEU A 166 7.45 -3.08 6.42
C LEU A 166 7.84 -4.43 5.83
N TYR A 167 8.71 -4.43 4.82
CA TYR A 167 9.25 -5.66 4.22
C TYR A 167 10.43 -6.26 5.00
N GLY A 168 10.83 -5.67 6.14
CA GLY A 168 11.91 -6.19 6.99
C GLY A 168 13.31 -5.94 6.41
N GLY A 169 13.48 -4.81 5.72
CA GLY A 169 14.79 -4.25 5.41
C GLY A 169 15.37 -3.46 6.58
N LEU A 170 16.63 -3.06 6.43
CA LEU A 170 17.33 -2.18 7.34
C LEU A 170 17.04 -0.71 7.01
N PRO A 171 17.12 0.21 7.98
CA PRO A 171 17.07 1.65 7.71
C PRO A 171 18.07 2.04 6.62
N LEU A 172 17.67 2.89 5.68
CA LEU A 172 18.52 3.39 4.58
C LEU A 172 19.00 2.32 3.60
N GLU A 173 18.46 1.11 3.65
CA GLU A 173 18.80 0.04 2.68
C GLU A 173 18.25 0.37 1.28
N GLY A 174 17.09 1.01 1.20
CA GLY A 174 16.38 1.26 -0.06
C GLY A 174 15.68 0.01 -0.63
N LEU A 175 14.60 0.24 -1.36
CA LEU A 175 13.72 -0.82 -1.85
C LEU A 175 14.39 -1.70 -2.90
N ASN A 176 15.18 -1.12 -3.80
CA ASN A 176 15.83 -1.88 -4.87
C ASN A 176 16.88 -2.86 -4.32
N ILE A 177 17.68 -2.44 -3.35
CA ILE A 177 18.69 -3.28 -2.69
C ILE A 177 17.98 -4.36 -1.86
N LEU A 178 16.97 -3.99 -1.07
CA LEU A 178 16.16 -4.94 -0.29
C LEU A 178 15.51 -6.00 -1.20
N ARG A 179 14.94 -5.55 -2.33
CA ARG A 179 14.27 -6.40 -3.32
C ARG A 179 15.27 -7.37 -3.95
N TRP A 180 16.45 -6.90 -4.35
CA TRP A 180 17.53 -7.75 -4.88
C TRP A 180 17.98 -8.78 -3.85
N ARG A 181 18.30 -8.35 -2.61
CA ARG A 181 18.73 -9.25 -1.54
C ARG A 181 17.70 -10.34 -1.26
N LYS A 182 16.41 -9.99 -1.16
CA LYS A 182 15.32 -10.97 -0.95
C LYS A 182 15.14 -11.90 -2.14
N PHE A 183 15.26 -11.40 -3.36
CA PHE A 183 15.20 -12.22 -4.57
C PHE A 183 16.33 -13.25 -4.57
N THR A 184 17.58 -12.80 -4.45
CA THR A 184 18.77 -13.66 -4.47
C THR A 184 18.74 -14.70 -3.36
N SER A 185 18.38 -14.31 -2.13
CA SER A 185 18.22 -15.24 -1.01
C SER A 185 17.22 -16.36 -1.32
N ARG A 186 16.07 -16.04 -1.93
CA ARG A 186 15.07 -17.05 -2.31
C ARG A 186 15.48 -17.91 -3.50
N VAL A 187 16.21 -17.36 -4.46
CA VAL A 187 16.74 -18.14 -5.60
C VAL A 187 17.75 -19.17 -5.12
N ILE A 188 18.60 -18.81 -4.14
CA ILE A 188 19.62 -19.70 -3.59
C ILE A 188 19.00 -20.79 -2.71
N THR A 189 18.01 -20.45 -1.88
CA THR A 189 17.44 -21.36 -0.87
C THR A 189 16.23 -22.14 -1.34
N GLY A 190 15.59 -21.73 -2.45
CA GLY A 190 14.29 -22.22 -2.88
C GLY A 190 14.36 -23.24 -4.01
N ASN A 191 13.53 -24.29 -3.90
CA ASN A 191 13.30 -25.27 -4.97
C ASN A 191 12.15 -24.86 -5.92
N THR A 192 11.47 -23.75 -5.64
CA THR A 192 10.34 -23.24 -6.41
C THR A 192 10.63 -21.86 -7.01
N SER A 193 9.87 -21.48 -8.04
CA SER A 193 10.01 -20.15 -8.64
C SER A 193 9.64 -19.04 -7.65
N VAL A 194 10.42 -17.95 -7.67
CA VAL A 194 10.16 -16.80 -6.81
C VAL A 194 8.87 -16.11 -7.28
N GLN A 195 7.87 -16.05 -6.40
CA GLN A 195 6.66 -15.29 -6.68
C GLN A 195 6.94 -13.80 -6.57
N VAL A 196 6.98 -13.09 -7.70
CA VAL A 196 7.33 -11.66 -7.77
C VAL A 196 6.49 -10.79 -6.84
N LYS A 197 5.18 -11.09 -6.70
CA LYS A 197 4.27 -10.39 -5.79
C LYS A 197 4.69 -10.41 -4.32
N SER A 198 5.52 -11.38 -3.92
CA SER A 198 5.98 -11.54 -2.53
C SER A 198 7.32 -10.85 -2.24
N LEU A 199 7.86 -10.11 -3.20
CA LEU A 199 9.01 -9.23 -3.04
C LEU A 199 8.55 -7.80 -2.70
N PRO A 200 9.40 -6.97 -2.07
CA PRO A 200 9.15 -5.54 -1.91
C PRO A 200 8.94 -4.87 -3.27
N PRO A 201 8.16 -3.78 -3.39
CA PRO A 201 8.06 -3.03 -4.65
C PRO A 201 9.43 -2.50 -5.10
N THR A 202 9.55 -2.09 -6.37
CA THR A 202 10.69 -1.30 -6.83
C THR A 202 10.60 0.12 -6.24
N SER A 203 11.73 0.83 -6.16
CA SER A 203 11.72 2.26 -5.75
C SER A 203 10.79 3.08 -6.68
N ASP A 204 10.84 2.82 -7.98
CA ASP A 204 9.98 3.48 -8.98
C ASP A 204 8.47 3.21 -8.81
N SER A 205 8.06 2.00 -8.42
CA SER A 205 6.64 1.77 -8.10
C SER A 205 6.28 2.31 -6.71
N GLY A 206 7.25 2.26 -5.78
CA GLY A 206 7.13 2.76 -4.41
C GLY A 206 6.82 4.25 -4.35
N GLN A 207 7.51 5.08 -5.14
CA GLN A 207 7.30 6.53 -5.15
C GLN A 207 5.85 6.92 -5.47
N PHE A 208 5.24 6.31 -6.50
CA PHE A 208 3.87 6.61 -6.88
C PHE A 208 2.87 6.12 -5.84
N HIS A 209 3.14 4.97 -5.20
CA HIS A 209 2.33 4.53 -4.07
C HIS A 209 2.42 5.52 -2.91
N SER A 210 3.62 5.99 -2.57
CA SER A 210 3.84 6.98 -1.50
C SER A 210 3.14 8.31 -1.80
N LEU A 211 3.18 8.80 -3.03
CA LEU A 211 2.46 10.02 -3.40
C LEU A 211 0.94 9.88 -3.21
N ARG A 212 0.35 8.74 -3.62
CA ARG A 212 -1.08 8.48 -3.40
C ARG A 212 -1.44 8.32 -1.93
N VAL A 213 -0.58 7.68 -1.14
CA VAL A 213 -0.73 7.55 0.32
C VAL A 213 -0.75 8.93 0.96
N TYR A 214 0.15 9.82 0.56
CA TYR A 214 0.16 11.21 1.02
C TYR A 214 -1.14 11.93 0.67
N HIS A 215 -1.55 11.90 -0.60
CA HIS A 215 -2.81 12.50 -1.05
C HIS A 215 -4.01 12.03 -0.21
N GLN A 216 -4.10 10.72 0.06
CA GLN A 216 -5.16 10.16 0.89
C GLN A 216 -5.07 10.64 2.35
N CYS A 217 -3.88 10.67 2.94
CA CYS A 217 -3.69 11.19 4.31
C CYS A 217 -4.18 12.63 4.40
N GLN A 218 -3.78 13.48 3.46
CA GLN A 218 -4.14 14.88 3.42
C GLN A 218 -5.65 15.09 3.27
N LYS A 219 -6.30 14.32 2.39
CA LYS A 219 -7.76 14.31 2.27
C LYS A 219 -8.46 13.93 3.58
N TRP A 220 -7.91 13.00 4.35
CA TRP A 220 -8.45 12.60 5.65
C TRP A 220 -8.17 13.59 6.79
N MET A 221 -7.18 14.47 6.65
CA MET A 221 -6.84 15.44 7.69
C MET A 221 -7.77 16.66 7.68
N SER A 222 -8.25 17.08 6.50
CA SER A 222 -9.19 18.19 6.37
C SER A 222 -9.95 18.13 5.04
N GLU A 223 -11.24 18.47 5.10
CA GLU A 223 -12.11 18.59 3.92
C GLU A 223 -11.69 19.74 2.97
N GLU A 224 -10.95 20.73 3.48
CA GLU A 224 -10.56 21.94 2.74
C GLU A 224 -9.31 21.75 1.87
N VAL A 225 -8.66 20.58 1.94
CA VAL A 225 -7.44 20.32 1.17
C VAL A 225 -7.79 20.01 -0.29
N ASP A 226 -7.60 21.02 -1.13
CA ASP A 226 -7.64 20.88 -2.58
C ASP A 226 -6.25 20.51 -3.12
N MET A 227 -6.10 19.22 -3.46
CA MET A 227 -4.89 18.67 -4.05
C MET A 227 -5.27 17.93 -5.31
N ASP A 228 -4.71 18.37 -6.44
CA ASP A 228 -4.89 17.68 -7.72
C ASP A 228 -4.29 16.27 -7.61
N PRO A 229 -5.08 15.19 -7.72
CA PRO A 229 -4.55 13.84 -7.63
C PRO A 229 -3.49 13.54 -8.70
N THR A 230 -3.51 14.23 -9.85
CA THR A 230 -2.52 14.02 -10.92
C THR A 230 -1.11 14.46 -10.53
N ASP A 231 -0.99 15.35 -9.53
CA ASP A 231 0.29 15.69 -8.92
C ASP A 231 0.84 14.59 -8.00
N TYR A 232 0.00 13.63 -7.61
CA TYR A 232 0.27 12.66 -6.54
C TYR A 232 0.12 11.21 -7.01
N GLY A 233 0.66 10.89 -8.18
CA GLY A 233 0.78 9.51 -8.66
C GLY A 233 -0.50 8.92 -9.24
N TRP A 234 -1.40 9.79 -9.70
CA TRP A 234 -2.54 9.44 -10.54
C TRP A 234 -2.40 10.07 -11.93
N GLU A 235 -3.13 9.52 -12.89
CA GLU A 235 -3.25 10.05 -14.25
C GLU A 235 -4.70 9.93 -14.72
N ILE A 236 -5.10 10.79 -15.66
CA ILE A 236 -6.45 10.72 -16.25
C ILE A 236 -6.37 9.90 -17.53
N LYS A 237 -7.03 8.74 -17.53
CA LYS A 237 -7.19 7.87 -18.70
C LYS A 237 -8.67 7.73 -19.02
N ARG A 238 -9.08 8.22 -20.20
CA ARG A 238 -10.48 8.18 -20.68
C ARG A 238 -11.46 8.81 -19.69
N GLY A 239 -11.10 9.97 -19.12
CA GLY A 239 -11.92 10.69 -18.14
C GLY A 239 -12.03 10.01 -16.77
N LYS A 240 -11.18 9.01 -16.49
CA LYS A 240 -11.12 8.33 -15.19
C LYS A 240 -9.74 8.47 -14.59
N LEU A 241 -9.71 8.67 -13.28
CA LEU A 241 -8.48 8.66 -12.50
C LEU A 241 -7.94 7.22 -12.43
N CYS A 242 -6.70 7.02 -12.81
CA CYS A 242 -6.00 5.73 -12.83
C CYS A 242 -4.65 5.87 -12.12
N PRO A 243 -4.23 4.89 -11.31
CA PRO A 243 -2.96 5.00 -10.60
C PRO A 243 -1.79 4.81 -11.57
N ILE A 244 -0.78 5.68 -11.48
CA ILE A 244 0.50 5.45 -12.13
C ILE A 244 1.19 4.32 -11.37
N LEU A 245 1.41 3.18 -12.03
CA LEU A 245 1.93 1.98 -11.37
C LEU A 245 3.45 2.00 -11.23
N MET A 246 4.12 2.44 -12.29
CA MET A 246 5.58 2.53 -12.47
C MET A 246 5.85 3.23 -13.81
N GLU A 247 7.00 3.87 -13.95
CA GLU A 247 7.51 4.44 -15.21
C GLU A 247 8.60 3.56 -15.83
N LEU A 248 9.29 2.77 -15.00
CA LEU A 248 10.32 1.85 -15.44
C LEU A 248 9.74 0.45 -15.70
N PRO A 249 10.37 -0.36 -16.58
CA PRO A 249 9.96 -1.73 -16.77
C PRO A 249 10.09 -2.54 -15.46
N PRO A 250 9.19 -3.50 -15.19
CA PRO A 250 9.11 -4.22 -13.91
C PRO A 250 10.34 -5.08 -13.60
N ALA A 251 11.12 -5.40 -14.63
CA ALA A 251 12.45 -5.98 -14.56
C ALA A 251 13.22 -5.62 -15.85
N PRO A 252 14.56 -5.55 -15.82
CA PRO A 252 15.37 -5.52 -17.04
C PRO A 252 14.99 -6.65 -18.00
N ASP A 253 15.02 -6.41 -19.31
CA ASP A 253 14.64 -7.41 -20.33
C ASP A 253 15.45 -8.71 -20.21
N LYS A 254 16.73 -8.60 -19.83
CA LYS A 254 17.61 -9.75 -19.56
C LYS A 254 17.08 -10.64 -18.42
N LEU A 255 16.35 -10.06 -17.45
CA LEU A 255 15.75 -10.78 -16.32
C LEU A 255 14.39 -11.41 -16.65
N LEU A 256 13.57 -10.76 -17.48
CA LEU A 256 12.31 -11.36 -17.99
C LEU A 256 12.59 -12.60 -18.85
N ASN A 257 13.76 -12.61 -19.48
CA ASN A 257 14.30 -13.73 -20.21
C ASN A 257 15.17 -14.66 -19.34
N ILE A 258 15.11 -14.65 -17.99
CA ILE A 258 15.83 -15.66 -17.19
C ILE A 258 15.21 -17.02 -17.43
N ILE A 259 15.83 -17.71 -18.38
CA ILE A 259 15.58 -19.07 -18.75
C ILE A 259 16.82 -19.82 -18.30
N ARG A 260 16.65 -20.66 -17.30
CA ARG A 260 17.71 -21.53 -16.79
C ARG A 260 17.48 -22.94 -17.30
N CYS A 261 18.54 -23.61 -17.73
CA CYS A 261 18.49 -25.03 -18.06
C CYS A 261 18.98 -25.87 -16.88
N ASN A 262 18.46 -27.09 -16.75
CA ASN A 262 19.01 -28.14 -15.90
C ASN A 262 19.76 -29.19 -16.73
N CYS A 263 20.45 -28.75 -17.78
CA CYS A 263 21.17 -29.64 -18.67
C CYS A 263 22.33 -30.30 -17.94
N LYS A 264 22.33 -31.64 -17.92
CA LYS A 264 23.45 -32.48 -17.45
C LYS A 264 24.53 -32.68 -18.52
N GLN A 265 24.22 -32.32 -19.76
CA GLN A 265 25.08 -32.45 -20.94
C GLN A 265 25.45 -31.06 -21.48
N ASN A 266 26.29 -31.02 -22.52
CA ASN A 266 27.04 -29.85 -23.01
C ASN A 266 26.21 -28.67 -23.59
N CYS A 267 24.89 -28.57 -23.36
CA CYS A 267 24.01 -27.49 -23.84
C CYS A 267 24.14 -27.11 -25.33
N ASP A 268 24.50 -28.07 -26.18
CA ASP A 268 24.80 -27.92 -27.60
C ASP A 268 23.55 -27.98 -28.50
N THR A 269 22.49 -28.65 -28.03
CA THR A 269 21.23 -28.80 -28.77
C THR A 269 20.11 -27.92 -28.21
N LYS A 270 19.02 -27.76 -28.99
CA LYS A 270 17.77 -27.09 -28.55
C LYS A 270 17.04 -27.82 -27.40
N ARG A 271 17.59 -28.91 -26.86
CA ARG A 271 17.15 -29.49 -25.56
C ARG A 271 17.53 -28.59 -24.39
N CYS A 272 18.57 -27.77 -24.53
CA CYS A 272 18.85 -26.69 -23.59
C CYS A 272 17.81 -25.57 -23.75
N VAL A 273 17.05 -25.30 -22.69
CA VAL A 273 15.99 -24.27 -22.72
C VAL A 273 16.59 -22.87 -22.92
N CYS A 274 17.80 -22.59 -22.40
CA CYS A 274 18.51 -21.34 -22.66
C CYS A 274 18.76 -21.16 -24.16
N ARG A 275 19.43 -22.15 -24.79
CA ARG A 275 19.74 -22.14 -26.23
C ARG A 275 18.49 -22.12 -27.11
N LYS A 276 17.44 -22.86 -26.72
CA LYS A 276 16.14 -22.88 -27.44
C LYS A 276 15.51 -21.49 -27.54
N ASN A 277 15.70 -20.66 -26.52
CA ASN A 277 15.18 -19.29 -26.47
C ASN A 277 16.24 -18.25 -26.86
N GLY A 278 17.36 -18.66 -27.47
CA GLY A 278 18.39 -17.75 -27.96
C GLY A 278 19.24 -17.10 -26.86
N LEU A 279 19.31 -17.69 -25.67
CA LEU A 279 20.04 -17.16 -24.52
C LEU A 279 21.25 -18.01 -24.17
N GLN A 280 22.31 -17.36 -23.67
CA GLN A 280 23.48 -18.03 -23.09
C GLN A 280 23.16 -18.58 -21.69
N CYS A 281 23.78 -19.70 -21.34
CA CYS A 281 23.72 -20.27 -20.01
C CYS A 281 24.48 -19.37 -19.02
N SER A 282 23.85 -19.02 -17.91
CA SER A 282 24.45 -18.24 -16.82
C SER A 282 24.75 -19.10 -15.60
N VAL A 283 25.41 -18.51 -14.60
CA VAL A 283 25.64 -19.10 -13.26
C VAL A 283 24.37 -19.56 -12.54
N GLY A 284 23.19 -19.08 -12.97
CA GLY A 284 21.89 -19.53 -12.46
C GLY A 284 21.34 -20.81 -13.10
N CYS A 285 22.01 -21.40 -14.10
CA CYS A 285 21.66 -22.70 -14.68
C CYS A 285 22.04 -23.85 -13.74
N GLY A 286 21.25 -24.92 -13.71
CA GLY A 286 21.34 -25.98 -12.70
C GLY A 286 22.71 -26.66 -12.62
N GLU A 287 22.95 -27.62 -13.50
CA GLU A 287 24.20 -28.40 -13.48
C GLU A 287 25.33 -27.74 -14.29
N CYS A 288 25.02 -27.17 -15.46
CA CYS A 288 26.04 -26.57 -16.30
C CYS A 288 26.61 -25.24 -15.74
N ARG A 289 25.81 -24.53 -14.93
CA ARG A 289 26.13 -23.26 -14.27
C ARG A 289 26.77 -22.20 -15.19
N GLY A 290 26.54 -22.27 -16.50
CA GLY A 290 27.17 -21.36 -17.45
C GLY A 290 28.71 -21.38 -17.44
N LEU A 291 29.34 -22.40 -16.84
CA LEU A 291 30.80 -22.56 -16.76
C LEU A 291 31.27 -23.75 -17.59
N ASN A 292 30.51 -24.85 -17.55
CA ASN A 292 30.90 -26.14 -18.16
C ASN A 292 29.91 -26.56 -19.26
N CYS A 293 29.55 -25.66 -20.18
CA CYS A 293 28.76 -26.03 -21.34
C CYS A 293 29.01 -25.16 -22.56
N SER A 294 28.80 -25.70 -23.76
CA SER A 294 28.97 -25.01 -25.05
C SER A 294 28.07 -23.78 -25.29
N ASN A 295 27.17 -23.46 -24.37
CA ASN A 295 26.26 -22.31 -24.46
C ASN A 295 26.60 -21.23 -23.41
N SER A 296 27.77 -21.30 -22.76
CA SER A 296 28.26 -20.25 -21.85
C SER A 296 28.76 -19.01 -22.59
N VAL A 297 28.96 -17.91 -21.84
CA VAL A 297 29.67 -16.72 -22.34
C VAL A 297 31.15 -17.08 -22.51
N PRO A 298 31.81 -16.80 -23.65
CA PRO A 298 33.26 -16.87 -23.73
C PRO A 298 33.85 -15.88 -22.73
N ILE A 299 34.75 -16.32 -21.86
CA ILE A 299 35.53 -15.41 -21.02
C ILE A 299 36.36 -14.56 -21.98
N ALA A 300 36.08 -13.26 -22.07
CA ALA A 300 36.98 -12.35 -22.74
C ALA A 300 38.26 -12.25 -21.91
N GLU A 301 39.43 -12.40 -22.53
CA GLU A 301 40.75 -12.35 -21.87
C GLU A 301 41.07 -11.00 -21.19
N SER A 302 40.17 -10.01 -21.22
CA SER A 302 40.37 -8.68 -20.64
C SER A 302 40.14 -8.58 -19.13
N ASP A 303 39.65 -9.63 -18.46
CA ASP A 303 39.41 -9.62 -17.00
C ASP A 303 40.55 -10.27 -16.19
N PHE A 304 41.67 -10.63 -16.83
CA PHE A 304 42.91 -11.05 -16.17
C PHE A 304 44.05 -10.08 -16.49
N THR A 305 43.93 -8.84 -16.04
CA THR A 305 45.13 -8.06 -15.71
C THR A 305 45.07 -7.77 -14.22
N ASP A 306 45.68 -8.66 -13.45
CA ASP A 306 46.19 -8.33 -12.12
C ASP A 306 47.34 -7.33 -12.29
N GLU A 307 47.06 -6.06 -11.99
CA GLU A 307 48.00 -5.14 -11.33
C GLU A 307 47.28 -4.41 -10.19
#